data_AF-A0A452YVG0-F1
#
_entry.id   AF-A0A452YVG0-F1
#
_cell.length_a   1.000
_cell.length_b   1.000
_cell.length_c   1.000
_cell.angle_alpha   90.00
_cell.angle_beta   90.00
_cell.angle_gamma   90.00
#
_symmetry.space_group_name_H-M   'P 1'
#
loop_
_entity.id
_entity.type
_entity.pdbx_description
1 polymer ?
#
loop_
_entity_poly.entity_id
_entity_poly.type
_entity_poly.pdbx_seq_one_letter_code
_entity_poly.pdbx_strand_id
1 'polypeptide(L)'
;MASEQTFIMIKPDGVQRGLIGEVISRFEKKGFYLKGLKLQNVEKSFAEQHYADLSSKPFFAGLVEYIVSGPVVAMVWEGKSVVSTGRKIIGATNPLASEPGTIRGDFAVDIGSGEIVLQTTYLVQSNQIFDVV
;
A
#
# COMPACT_ATOMS: atom_id res chain seq x y z
N MET A 1 -21.31 8.93 -12.98
CA MET A 1 -20.42 7.75 -13.06
C MET A 1 -19.65 7.69 -11.75
N ALA A 2 -19.65 6.56 -11.06
CA ALA A 2 -18.88 6.42 -9.82
C ALA A 2 -17.38 6.60 -10.12
N SER A 3 -16.71 7.45 -9.35
CA SER A 3 -15.27 7.63 -9.41
C SER A 3 -14.54 6.35 -8.98
N GLU A 4 -13.50 5.97 -9.71
CA GLU A 4 -12.66 4.82 -9.37
C GLU A 4 -11.97 5.06 -8.03
N GLN A 5 -11.80 3.99 -7.25
CA GLN A 5 -11.12 4.01 -5.95
C GLN A 5 -10.02 2.96 -5.90
N THR A 6 -8.99 3.21 -5.11
CA THR A 6 -7.93 2.23 -4.84
C THR A 6 -7.49 2.29 -3.38
N PHE A 7 -7.17 1.13 -2.83
CA PHE A 7 -6.55 1.01 -1.52
C PHE A 7 -5.03 1.09 -1.64
N ILE A 8 -4.45 1.96 -0.83
CA ILE A 8 -3.01 2.12 -0.67
C ILE A 8 -2.66 1.91 0.80
N MET A 9 -1.63 1.11 1.08
CA MET A 9 -1.11 0.92 2.42
C MET A 9 0.37 1.27 2.47
N ILE A 10 0.72 2.13 3.42
CA ILE A 10 2.11 2.33 3.83
C ILE A 10 2.43 1.24 4.86
N LYS A 11 3.40 0.41 4.53
CA LYS A 11 3.82 -0.73 5.35
C LYS A 11 4.61 -0.27 6.59
N PRO A 12 4.90 -1.15 7.56
CA PRO A 12 5.54 -0.75 8.81
C PRO A 12 6.87 -0.02 8.64
N ASP A 13 7.67 -0.40 7.64
CA ASP A 13 8.92 0.29 7.30
C ASP A 13 8.73 1.75 6.90
N GLY A 14 7.73 2.04 6.04
CA GLY A 14 7.41 3.38 5.59
C GLY A 14 6.89 4.26 6.72
N VAL A 15 6.14 3.66 7.64
CA VAL A 15 5.67 4.35 8.84
C VAL A 15 6.84 4.67 9.77
N GLN A 16 7.68 3.68 10.10
CA GLN A 16 8.85 3.85 10.97
C GLN A 16 9.85 4.87 10.42
N ARG A 17 9.99 4.95 9.09
CA ARG A 17 10.86 5.91 8.41
C ARG A 17 10.24 7.31 8.24
N GLY A 18 9.03 7.54 8.70
CA GLY A 18 8.35 8.85 8.61
C GLY A 18 7.92 9.24 7.20
N LEU A 19 7.70 8.27 6.30
CA LEU A 19 7.37 8.52 4.88
C LEU A 19 5.87 8.78 4.62
N ILE A 20 5.04 8.85 5.67
CA ILE A 20 3.59 9.01 5.56
C ILE A 20 3.23 10.26 4.75
N GLY A 21 3.76 11.42 5.16
CA GLY A 21 3.44 12.69 4.50
C GLY A 21 3.93 12.76 3.05
N GLU A 22 5.07 12.13 2.76
CA GLU A 22 5.63 12.09 1.40
C GLU A 22 4.74 11.27 0.45
N VAL A 23 4.31 10.08 0.88
CA VAL A 23 3.38 9.24 0.10
C VAL A 23 2.07 9.98 -0.13
N ILE A 24 1.44 10.51 0.91
CA ILE A 24 0.17 11.27 0.80
C ILE A 24 0.33 12.43 -0.19
N SER A 25 1.40 13.22 -0.03
CA SER A 25 1.68 14.38 -0.88
C SER A 25 1.76 14.03 -2.36
N ARG A 26 2.28 12.85 -2.72
CA ARG A 26 2.38 12.43 -4.14
C ARG A 26 1.00 12.19 -4.76
N PHE A 27 0.08 11.59 -4.01
CA PHE A 27 -1.29 11.34 -4.47
C PHE A 27 -2.11 12.63 -4.50
N GLU A 28 -1.99 13.49 -3.48
CA GLU A 28 -2.67 14.80 -3.45
C GLU A 28 -2.20 15.72 -4.58
N LYS A 29 -0.88 15.84 -4.79
CA LYS A 29 -0.32 16.64 -5.89
C LYS A 29 -0.72 16.12 -7.27
N LYS A 30 -1.05 14.82 -7.38
CA LYS A 30 -1.59 14.26 -8.62
C LYS A 30 -3.06 14.63 -8.86
N GLY A 31 -3.76 15.09 -7.82
CA GLY A 31 -5.18 15.48 -7.86
C GLY A 31 -6.14 14.38 -7.42
N PHE A 32 -5.66 13.35 -6.71
CA PHE A 32 -6.55 12.33 -6.12
C PHE A 32 -7.12 12.81 -4.79
N TYR A 33 -8.34 12.35 -4.50
CA TYR A 33 -9.04 12.66 -3.27
C TYR A 33 -8.80 11.57 -2.22
N LEU A 34 -8.33 11.93 -1.04
CA LEU A 34 -8.19 11.01 0.10
C LEU A 34 -9.57 10.79 0.72
N LYS A 35 -10.19 9.64 0.42
CA LYS A 35 -11.52 9.26 0.93
C LYS A 35 -11.49 8.86 2.40
N GLY A 36 -10.39 8.27 2.85
CA GLY A 36 -10.23 7.80 4.23
C GLY A 36 -8.78 7.42 4.52
N LEU A 37 -8.40 7.54 5.79
CA LEU A 37 -7.08 7.20 6.30
C LEU A 37 -7.17 6.68 7.73
N LYS A 38 -6.45 5.60 8.04
CA LYS A 38 -6.33 5.08 9.40
C LYS A 38 -4.91 4.55 9.67
N LEU A 39 -4.35 4.95 10.81
CA LEU A 39 -3.14 4.35 11.38
C LEU A 39 -3.55 3.24 12.34
N GLN A 40 -3.06 2.02 12.14
CA GLN A 40 -3.39 0.89 13.02
C GLN A 40 -2.35 -0.21 13.00
N ASN A 41 -2.35 -1.04 14.04
CA ASN A 41 -1.71 -2.35 14.01
C ASN A 41 -2.66 -3.36 13.35
N VAL A 42 -2.10 -4.28 12.57
CA VAL A 42 -2.87 -5.29 11.84
C VAL A 42 -2.86 -6.59 12.64
N GLU A 43 -4.03 -7.17 12.87
CA GLU A 43 -4.16 -8.52 13.46
C GLU A 43 -3.63 -9.57 12.49
N LYS A 44 -2.92 -10.59 13.01
CA LYS A 44 -2.31 -11.63 12.18
C LYS A 44 -3.31 -12.37 11.31
N SER A 45 -4.47 -12.73 11.86
CA SER A 45 -5.55 -13.39 11.12
C SER A 45 -6.07 -12.53 9.95
N PHE A 46 -6.13 -11.21 10.15
CA PHE A 46 -6.51 -10.28 9.08
C PHE A 46 -5.43 -10.20 8.00
N ALA A 47 -4.14 -10.12 8.38
CA ALA A 47 -3.04 -10.13 7.42
C ALA A 47 -3.00 -11.44 6.60
N GLU A 48 -3.20 -12.58 7.23
CA GLU A 48 -3.29 -13.90 6.57
C GLU A 48 -4.46 -13.94 5.57
N GLN A 49 -5.63 -13.43 5.97
CA GLN A 49 -6.79 -13.33 5.08
C GLN A 49 -6.52 -12.38 3.90
N HIS A 50 -5.94 -11.22 4.16
CA HIS A 50 -5.64 -10.22 3.14
C HIS A 50 -4.66 -10.74 2.08
N TYR A 51 -3.70 -11.56 2.48
CA TYR A 51 -2.69 -12.16 1.60
C TYR A 51 -2.99 -13.63 1.26
N ALA A 52 -4.24 -14.10 1.40
CA ALA A 52 -4.59 -15.50 1.20
C ALA A 52 -4.22 -16.03 -0.20
N ASP A 53 -4.29 -15.20 -1.24
CA ASP A 53 -3.87 -15.54 -2.60
C ASP A 53 -2.37 -15.90 -2.71
N LEU A 54 -1.56 -15.48 -1.73
CA LEU A 54 -0.14 -15.75 -1.64
C LEU A 54 0.19 -16.89 -0.66
N SER A 55 -0.81 -17.52 -0.02
CA SER A 55 -0.62 -18.55 1.03
C SER A 55 0.25 -19.74 0.59
N SER A 56 0.26 -20.08 -0.70
CA SER A 56 1.09 -21.14 -1.27
C SER A 56 2.54 -20.74 -1.53
N LYS A 57 2.89 -19.45 -1.38
CA LYS A 57 4.24 -18.94 -1.67
C LYS A 57 5.16 -19.15 -0.48
N PRO A 58 6.45 -19.50 -0.71
CA PRO A 58 7.39 -19.76 0.39
C PRO A 58 7.65 -18.54 1.28
N PHE A 59 7.40 -17.32 0.78
CA PHE A 59 7.57 -16.07 1.52
C PHE A 59 6.32 -15.62 2.29
N PHE A 60 5.19 -16.34 2.21
CA PHE A 60 3.92 -15.91 2.81
C PHE A 60 4.01 -15.67 4.32
N ALA A 61 4.60 -16.62 5.06
CA ALA A 61 4.76 -16.48 6.51
C ALA A 61 5.59 -15.24 6.87
N GLY A 62 6.69 -15.00 6.15
CA GLY A 62 7.52 -13.82 6.33
C GLY A 62 6.78 -12.51 6.02
N LEU A 63 5.95 -12.50 4.97
CA LEU A 63 5.11 -11.36 4.62
C LEU A 63 4.09 -11.03 5.72
N VAL A 64 3.43 -12.05 6.28
CA VAL A 64 2.48 -11.87 7.38
C VAL A 64 3.18 -11.32 8.62
N GLU A 65 4.28 -11.95 9.05
CA GLU A 65 5.07 -11.49 10.21
C GLU A 65 5.56 -10.06 10.01
N TYR A 66 5.99 -9.72 8.80
CA TYR A 66 6.39 -8.37 8.46
C TYR A 66 5.25 -7.35 8.62
N ILE A 67 4.05 -7.66 8.11
CA ILE A 67 2.90 -6.75 8.16
C ILE A 67 2.43 -6.49 9.59
N VAL A 68 2.49 -7.50 10.45
CA VAL A 68 2.08 -7.38 11.87
C VAL A 68 3.19 -6.83 12.77
N SER A 69 4.42 -6.68 12.27
CA SER A 69 5.58 -6.21 13.05
C SER A 69 5.46 -4.76 13.56
N GLY A 70 4.53 -3.98 13.02
CA GLY A 70 4.34 -2.59 13.40
C GLY A 70 3.06 -1.98 12.81
N PRO A 71 2.81 -0.69 13.08
CA PRO A 71 1.65 -0.01 12.55
C PRO A 71 1.76 0.22 11.04
N VAL A 72 0.62 0.19 10.36
CA VAL A 72 0.45 0.55 8.95
C VAL A 72 -0.43 1.77 8.82
N VAL A 73 -0.30 2.51 7.71
CA VAL A 73 -1.28 3.53 7.31
C VAL A 73 -2.08 3.00 6.14
N ALA A 74 -3.34 2.68 6.40
CA ALA A 74 -4.31 2.25 5.40
C ALA A 74 -5.05 3.48 4.84
N MET A 75 -5.19 3.57 3.52
CA MET A 75 -5.79 4.72 2.84
C MET A 75 -6.67 4.28 1.67
N VAL A 76 -7.73 5.05 1.42
CA VAL A 76 -8.55 4.94 0.20
C VAL A 76 -8.40 6.22 -0.61
N TRP A 77 -7.97 6.07 -1.87
CA TRP A 77 -7.82 7.18 -2.81
C TRP A 77 -8.86 7.08 -3.91
N GLU A 78 -9.45 8.21 -4.27
CA GLU A 78 -10.49 8.32 -5.29
C GLU A 78 -10.07 9.26 -6.42
N GLY A 79 -10.39 8.88 -7.66
CA GLY A 79 -10.24 9.75 -8.81
C GLY A 79 -10.17 9.01 -10.14
N LYS A 80 -10.07 9.76 -11.24
CA LYS A 80 -10.00 9.18 -12.58
C LYS A 80 -8.68 8.42 -12.78
N SER A 81 -8.76 7.14 -13.14
CA SER A 81 -7.58 6.30 -13.38
C SER A 81 -6.66 6.19 -12.17
N VAL A 82 -7.22 6.29 -10.95
CA VAL A 82 -6.45 6.28 -9.69
C VAL A 82 -5.76 4.94 -9.47
N VAL A 83 -6.34 3.84 -9.94
CA VAL A 83 -5.71 2.51 -9.84
C VAL A 83 -4.43 2.48 -10.68
N SER A 84 -4.55 2.74 -11.99
CA SER A 84 -3.41 2.64 -12.91
C SER A 84 -2.36 3.73 -12.67
N THR A 85 -2.78 4.92 -12.27
CA THR A 85 -1.86 6.03 -11.95
C THR A 85 -1.19 5.82 -10.60
N GLY A 86 -1.90 5.30 -9.59
CA GLY A 86 -1.31 4.93 -8.31
C GLY A 86 -0.14 3.95 -8.49
N ARG A 87 -0.30 2.95 -9.37
CA ARG A 87 0.77 1.98 -9.67
C ARG A 87 2.01 2.65 -10.26
N LYS A 88 1.81 3.67 -11.10
CA LYS A 88 2.90 4.48 -11.67
C LYS A 88 3.57 5.37 -10.63
N ILE A 89 2.83 5.96 -9.70
CA ILE A 89 3.39 6.74 -8.60
C ILE A 89 4.23 5.85 -7.68
N ILE A 90 3.75 4.64 -7.38
CA ILE A 90 4.44 3.70 -6.49
C ILE A 90 5.71 3.15 -7.11
N GLY A 91 5.65 2.76 -8.39
CA GLY A 91 6.78 2.17 -9.10
C GLY A 91 6.84 0.64 -9.02
N ALA A 92 7.84 0.07 -9.70
CA ALA A 92 7.99 -1.38 -9.86
C ALA A 92 8.22 -2.08 -8.51
N THR A 93 7.82 -3.35 -8.39
CA THR A 93 8.02 -4.15 -7.17
C THR A 93 9.48 -4.30 -6.80
N ASN A 94 10.35 -4.51 -7.79
CA ASN A 94 11.78 -4.44 -7.59
C ASN A 94 12.21 -2.96 -7.58
N PRO A 95 12.73 -2.41 -6.45
CA PRO A 95 13.18 -1.03 -6.38
C PRO A 95 14.26 -0.70 -7.41
N LEU A 96 15.14 -1.65 -7.73
CA LEU A 96 16.21 -1.48 -8.73
C LEU A 96 15.68 -1.36 -10.16
N ALA A 97 14.44 -1.80 -10.39
CA ALA A 97 13.73 -1.63 -11.66
C ALA A 97 12.69 -0.50 -11.58
N SER A 98 12.68 0.27 -10.49
CA SER A 98 11.74 1.36 -10.28
C SER A 98 12.36 2.67 -10.72
N GLU A 99 11.65 3.43 -11.55
CA GLU A 99 12.16 4.68 -12.10
C GLU A 99 12.36 5.74 -10.99
N PRO A 100 13.39 6.61 -11.11
CA PRO A 100 13.53 7.78 -10.25
C PRO A 100 12.26 8.63 -10.23
N GLY A 101 11.88 9.15 -9.06
CA GLY A 101 10.63 9.90 -8.88
C GLY A 101 9.41 9.03 -8.59
N THR A 102 9.55 7.69 -8.54
CA THR A 102 8.54 6.79 -7.96
C THR A 102 8.80 6.60 -6.47
N ILE A 103 7.78 6.23 -5.69
CA ILE A 103 7.96 6.01 -4.23
C ILE A 103 9.02 4.93 -3.96
N ARG A 104 8.98 3.82 -4.71
CA ARG A 104 9.97 2.75 -4.53
C ARG A 104 11.33 3.14 -5.09
N GLY A 105 11.39 3.85 -6.22
CA GLY A 105 12.66 4.32 -6.78
C GLY A 105 13.39 5.30 -5.87
N ASP A 106 12.65 6.16 -5.17
CA ASP A 106 13.25 7.18 -4.31
C ASP A 106 13.58 6.67 -2.90
N PHE A 107 12.82 5.69 -2.39
CA PHE A 107 12.90 5.34 -0.97
C PHE A 107 13.20 3.87 -0.67
N ALA A 108 12.98 2.94 -1.61
CA ALA A 108 13.20 1.51 -1.36
C ALA A 108 14.59 1.07 -1.82
N VAL A 109 15.24 0.21 -1.02
CA VAL A 109 16.63 -0.22 -1.25
C VAL A 109 16.72 -1.67 -1.75
N ASP A 110 15.87 -2.57 -1.24
CA ASP A 110 15.86 -3.99 -1.60
C ASP A 110 14.43 -4.58 -1.53
N ILE A 111 14.20 -5.70 -2.21
CA ILE A 111 12.90 -6.41 -2.27
C ILE A 111 12.52 -6.98 -0.90
N GLY A 112 13.48 -7.48 -0.12
CA GLY A 112 13.21 -8.08 1.20
C GLY A 112 12.93 -7.09 2.31
N SER A 113 13.34 -5.82 2.13
CA SER A 113 13.28 -4.76 3.15
C SER A 113 12.57 -3.48 2.67
N GLY A 114 11.98 -3.49 1.47
CA GLY A 114 11.68 -2.25 0.74
C GLY A 114 10.40 -2.23 -0.07
N GLU A 115 9.40 -3.03 0.25
CA GLU A 115 8.04 -2.74 -0.24
C GLU A 115 7.36 -1.69 0.66
N ILE A 116 7.84 -0.44 0.65
CA ILE A 116 7.34 0.67 1.51
C ILE A 116 5.84 0.89 1.37
N VAL A 117 5.32 0.63 0.17
CA VAL A 117 3.91 0.82 -0.17
C VAL A 117 3.37 -0.42 -0.89
N LEU A 118 2.17 -0.82 -0.49
CA LEU A 118 1.31 -1.75 -1.21
C LEU A 118 0.18 -0.96 -1.88
N GLN A 119 -0.15 -1.35 -3.10
CA GLN A 119 -1.44 -1.05 -3.69
C GLN A 119 -2.16 -2.35 -4.00
N THR A 120 -3.41 -2.46 -3.56
CA THR A 120 -4.30 -3.51 -4.04
C THR A 120 -5.42 -2.93 -4.88
N THR A 121 -5.84 -3.73 -5.85
CA THR A 121 -6.90 -3.38 -6.81
C THR A 121 -8.19 -4.11 -6.49
N TYR A 122 -8.30 -4.76 -5.31
CA TYR A 122 -9.57 -5.32 -4.90
C TYR A 122 -10.62 -4.22 -5.02
N LEU A 123 -11.56 -4.47 -5.92
CA LEU A 123 -12.78 -3.72 -6.00
C LEU A 123 -13.35 -3.70 -4.59
N VAL A 124 -13.91 -2.55 -4.24
CA VAL A 124 -14.84 -2.28 -3.15
C VAL A 124 -16.02 -3.26 -3.21
N GLN A 125 -15.76 -4.56 -3.03
CA GLN A 125 -16.71 -5.65 -3.12
C GLN A 125 -16.72 -6.48 -1.83
N SER A 126 -15.65 -6.46 -1.05
CA SER A 126 -15.71 -6.85 0.37
C SER A 126 -15.54 -5.60 1.22
N ASN A 127 -16.52 -5.31 2.08
CA ASN A 127 -16.44 -4.25 3.11
C ASN A 127 -15.20 -4.37 4.02
N GLN A 128 -14.49 -5.49 3.98
CA GLN A 128 -13.35 -5.77 4.86
C GLN A 128 -12.17 -4.80 4.73
N ILE A 129 -11.96 -4.15 3.57
CA ILE A 129 -10.91 -3.12 3.42
C ILE A 129 -11.37 -1.75 3.97
N PHE A 130 -12.67 -1.48 4.05
CA PHE A 130 -13.21 -0.29 4.71
C PHE A 130 -13.34 -0.47 6.22
N ASP A 131 -13.47 -1.71 6.72
CA ASP A 131 -13.42 -1.97 8.17
C ASP A 131 -12.05 -1.60 8.78
N VAL A 132 -11.00 -1.50 7.94
CA VAL A 132 -9.68 -0.99 8.30
C VAL A 132 -9.47 0.50 7.99
N VAL A 133 -10.43 1.24 7.42
CA VAL A 133 -10.31 2.69 7.15
C VAL A 133 -11.60 3.44 7.49
#